data_AF-A0A4R3K7U1-F1
#
_entry.id   AF-A0A4R3K7U1-F1
#
_cell.length_a   1.000
_cell.length_b   1.000
_cell.length_c   1.000
_cell.angle_alpha   90.00
_cell.angle_beta   90.00
_cell.angle_gamma   90.00
#
_symmetry.space_group_name_H-M   'P 1'
#
loop_
_entity.id
_entity.type
_entity.pdbx_description
1 polymer ?
#
loop_
_entity_poly.entity_id
_entity_poly.type
_entity_poly.pdbx_seq_one_letter_code
_entity_poly.pdbx_strand_id
1 'polypeptide(L)'
;MKADYMIFIVGTNPLPNLIAADKFLDDHSQVFLIYTEGSDNIVGTNRIKDHIAKTLKKRRPNLTIQSFATDKSNPIEIKHTIDKIMLEIKKQGQSFKEKTIALNYTGGTKTMAALSYHQNKKYMKEIFKNDEFYFLFSYVDGEIGKILYEFKQQYHADEINKMVDKYDRVLEDIVEIHGYELIHAEELETAQEYAQFQNVTVRNVEQPEMVIHFDEVYVHGYQLTCLRKDLQPASKNMLKFKIFQAKDHSEKIGGEQVRLFYICNYQDKNGNLMRTEPIENELSESQRINLKDRIRIMNSADVNQQEIEKLVKGL
;
A
#
# COMPACT_ATOMS: atom_id res chain seq x y z
N MET A 1 7.58 3.63 -19.57
CA MET A 1 9.03 3.86 -19.37
C MET A 1 9.46 3.13 -18.11
N LYS A 2 10.68 2.60 -18.09
CA LYS A 2 11.28 1.90 -16.94
C LYS A 2 12.51 2.65 -16.44
N ALA A 3 12.84 2.48 -15.17
CA ALA A 3 13.94 3.14 -14.48
C ALA A 3 15.12 2.17 -14.31
N ASP A 4 16.33 2.61 -14.68
CA ASP A 4 17.55 1.85 -14.40
C ASP A 4 17.87 1.87 -12.90
N TYR A 5 17.61 3.02 -12.25
CA TYR A 5 17.82 3.22 -10.82
C TYR A 5 16.52 3.73 -10.18
N MET A 6 16.05 3.07 -9.13
CA MET A 6 14.83 3.41 -8.41
C MET A 6 15.12 3.66 -6.94
N ILE A 7 14.78 4.84 -6.46
CA ILE A 7 14.94 5.25 -5.07
C ILE A 7 13.55 5.26 -4.43
N PHE A 8 13.36 4.42 -3.41
CA PHE A 8 12.14 4.38 -2.62
C PHE A 8 12.40 4.95 -1.23
N ILE A 9 11.52 5.87 -0.81
CA ILE A 9 11.45 6.27 0.59
C ILE A 9 10.48 5.33 1.31
N VAL A 10 10.93 4.64 2.35
CA VAL A 10 10.13 3.65 3.07
C VAL A 10 9.39 4.32 4.23
N GLY A 11 8.06 4.38 4.10
CA GLY A 11 7.14 4.83 5.14
C GLY A 11 6.51 3.67 5.93
N THR A 12 5.49 3.98 6.73
CA THR A 12 4.69 2.99 7.47
C THR A 12 3.74 2.21 6.58
N ASN A 13 3.30 2.80 5.46
CA ASN A 13 2.53 2.11 4.43
C ASN A 13 3.48 1.71 3.27
N PRO A 14 3.69 0.40 3.04
CA PRO A 14 4.55 -0.09 1.95
C PRO A 14 3.93 0.00 0.55
N LEU A 15 2.59 0.04 0.46
CA LEU A 15 1.87 -0.13 -0.80
C LEU A 15 2.26 0.87 -1.90
N PRO A 16 2.49 2.18 -1.61
CA PRO A 16 2.99 3.12 -2.61
C PRO A 16 4.28 2.68 -3.31
N ASN A 17 5.18 2.00 -2.60
CA ASN A 17 6.43 1.53 -3.19
C ASN A 17 6.20 0.31 -4.09
N LEU A 18 5.25 -0.56 -3.77
CA LEU A 18 4.85 -1.67 -4.65
C LEU A 18 4.24 -1.16 -5.96
N ILE A 19 3.32 -0.19 -5.87
CA ILE A 19 2.66 0.42 -7.02
C ILE A 19 3.69 1.09 -7.94
N ALA A 20 4.56 1.92 -7.38
CA ALA A 20 5.63 2.57 -8.15
C ALA A 20 6.63 1.55 -8.70
N ALA A 21 6.92 0.48 -7.97
CA ALA A 21 7.78 -0.61 -8.45
C ALA A 21 7.21 -1.30 -9.69
N ASP A 22 5.91 -1.60 -9.68
CA ASP A 22 5.29 -2.27 -10.82
C ASP A 22 5.26 -1.38 -12.06
N LYS A 23 5.00 -0.09 -11.86
CA LYS A 23 5.03 0.89 -12.94
C LYS A 23 6.43 1.06 -13.53
N PHE A 24 7.44 1.29 -12.69
CA PHE A 24 8.73 1.81 -13.14
C PHE A 24 9.89 0.81 -13.15
N LEU A 25 9.83 -0.34 -12.47
CA LEU A 25 10.92 -1.31 -12.51
C LEU A 25 10.87 -2.20 -13.75
N ASP A 26 12.05 -2.51 -14.26
CA ASP A 26 12.32 -3.67 -15.11
C ASP A 26 13.02 -4.77 -14.29
N ASP A 27 13.38 -5.89 -14.92
CA ASP A 27 13.97 -7.04 -14.24
C ASP A 27 15.41 -6.80 -13.74
N HIS A 28 16.11 -5.78 -14.27
CA HIS A 28 17.51 -5.50 -13.99
C HIS A 28 17.71 -4.14 -13.30
N SER A 29 16.64 -3.44 -12.97
CA SER A 29 16.67 -2.20 -12.21
C SER A 29 17.45 -2.37 -10.91
N GLN A 30 18.16 -1.31 -10.54
CA GLN A 30 18.78 -1.19 -9.23
C GLN A 30 17.89 -0.39 -8.30
N VAL A 31 17.61 -0.92 -7.13
CA VAL A 31 16.67 -0.38 -6.16
C VAL A 31 17.43 0.07 -4.91
N PHE A 32 17.20 1.30 -4.50
CA PHE A 32 17.70 1.89 -3.26
C PHE A 32 16.54 2.14 -2.31
N LEU A 33 16.52 1.42 -1.18
CA LEU A 33 15.51 1.58 -0.13
C LEU A 33 16.05 2.49 0.98
N ILE A 34 15.45 3.67 1.15
CA ILE A 34 15.78 4.59 2.24
C ILE A 34 14.80 4.34 3.38
N TYR A 35 15.28 3.87 4.53
CA TYR A 35 14.45 3.50 5.68
C TYR A 35 14.93 4.20 6.95
N THR A 36 14.08 4.22 7.98
CA THR A 36 14.43 4.76 9.29
C THR A 36 14.73 3.64 10.27
N GLU A 37 15.79 3.77 11.04
CA GLU A 37 16.07 2.84 12.12
C GLU A 37 15.13 3.08 13.30
N GLY A 38 14.76 1.99 13.97
CA GLY A 38 14.00 2.07 15.20
C GLY A 38 14.94 2.36 16.37
N SER A 39 14.43 3.07 17.37
CA SER A 39 15.07 3.21 18.68
C SER A 39 14.02 2.97 19.77
N ASP A 40 14.44 2.94 21.05
CA ASP A 40 13.54 2.66 22.18
C ASP A 40 12.23 3.48 22.16
N ASN A 41 12.26 4.67 21.55
CA ASN A 41 11.12 5.60 21.46
C ASN A 41 10.63 5.87 20.02
N ILE A 42 11.22 5.24 19.00
CA ILE A 42 10.89 5.49 17.59
C ILE A 42 10.67 4.17 16.89
N VAL A 43 9.45 3.93 16.40
CA VAL A 43 9.18 2.83 15.48
C VAL A 43 9.86 3.14 14.15
N GLY A 44 10.88 2.35 13.80
CA GLY A 44 11.57 2.42 12.52
C GLY A 44 10.84 1.66 11.41
N THR A 45 11.28 1.85 10.17
CA THR A 45 10.71 1.19 8.99
C THR A 45 11.57 0.03 8.46
N ASN A 46 12.54 -0.45 9.24
CA ASN A 46 13.46 -1.53 8.84
C ASN A 46 12.72 -2.83 8.41
N ARG A 47 11.72 -3.25 9.20
CA ARG A 47 10.89 -4.43 8.87
C ARG A 47 10.12 -4.25 7.56
N ILE A 48 9.55 -3.06 7.35
CA ILE A 48 8.83 -2.73 6.12
C ILE A 48 9.77 -2.77 4.91
N LYS A 49 10.99 -2.26 5.07
CA LYS A 49 12.05 -2.37 4.06
C LYS A 49 12.34 -3.84 3.72
N ASP A 50 12.37 -4.75 4.69
CA ASP A 50 12.60 -6.18 4.44
C ASP A 50 11.45 -6.82 3.66
N HIS A 51 10.21 -6.50 4.04
CA HIS A 51 9.03 -6.99 3.33
C HIS A 51 8.98 -6.49 1.88
N ILE A 52 9.28 -5.20 1.65
CA ILE A 52 9.41 -4.63 0.29
C ILE A 52 10.50 -5.39 -0.48
N ALA A 53 11.70 -5.53 0.07
CA ALA A 53 12.81 -6.17 -0.63
C ALA A 53 12.49 -7.63 -1.00
N LYS A 54 11.93 -8.40 -0.05
CA LYS A 54 11.51 -9.79 -0.27
C LYS A 54 10.45 -9.90 -1.38
N THR A 55 9.41 -9.08 -1.30
CA THR A 55 8.30 -9.09 -2.28
C THR A 55 8.79 -8.72 -3.67
N LEU A 56 9.60 -7.66 -3.79
CA LEU A 56 10.17 -7.25 -5.08
C LEU A 56 11.08 -8.32 -5.68
N LYS A 57 11.93 -8.97 -4.87
CA LYS A 57 12.79 -10.07 -5.32
C LYS A 57 12.02 -11.31 -5.75
N LYS A 58 10.90 -11.60 -5.10
CA LYS A 58 10.01 -12.70 -5.50
C LYS A 58 9.39 -12.45 -6.88
N ARG A 59 8.97 -11.20 -7.17
CA ARG A 59 8.43 -10.81 -8.48
C ARG A 59 9.52 -10.71 -9.56
N ARG A 60 10.68 -10.16 -9.21
CA ARG A 60 11.78 -9.86 -10.14
C ARG A 60 13.12 -10.31 -9.51
N PRO A 61 13.50 -11.59 -9.68
CA PRO A 61 14.69 -12.16 -9.03
C PRO A 61 16.00 -11.43 -9.36
N ASN A 62 16.08 -10.86 -10.55
CA ASN A 62 17.28 -10.21 -11.10
C ASN A 62 17.49 -8.76 -10.64
N LEU A 63 16.59 -8.19 -9.84
CA LEU A 63 16.77 -6.85 -9.27
C LEU A 63 18.05 -6.77 -8.42
N THR A 64 18.72 -5.64 -8.40
CA THR A 64 19.73 -5.37 -7.36
C THR A 64 19.09 -4.48 -6.32
N ILE A 65 19.09 -4.86 -5.03
CA ILE A 65 18.47 -4.06 -3.97
C ILE A 65 19.52 -3.72 -2.92
N GLN A 66 19.63 -2.43 -2.62
CA GLN A 66 20.45 -1.90 -1.54
C GLN A 66 19.59 -1.07 -0.59
N SER A 67 20.01 -0.94 0.66
CA SER A 67 19.24 -0.26 1.68
C SER A 67 20.11 0.69 2.49
N PHE A 68 19.56 1.86 2.81
CA PHE A 68 20.25 2.94 3.49
C PHE A 68 19.39 3.43 4.66
N ALA A 69 19.93 3.30 5.87
CA ALA A 69 19.34 3.90 7.05
C ALA A 69 19.52 5.42 7.03
N THR A 70 18.51 6.15 7.50
CA THR A 70 18.58 7.60 7.72
C THR A 70 17.65 8.02 8.86
N ASP A 71 17.90 9.18 9.46
CA ASP A 71 16.98 9.74 10.43
C ASP A 71 15.72 10.32 9.76
N LYS A 72 14.58 10.22 10.45
CA LYS A 72 13.27 10.62 9.94
C LYS A 72 13.09 12.13 9.80
N SER A 73 13.95 12.94 10.43
CA SER A 73 13.79 14.39 10.57
C SER A 73 15.09 15.18 10.46
N ASN A 74 16.28 14.56 10.56
CA ASN A 74 17.58 15.23 10.50
C ASN A 74 17.96 15.57 9.06
N PRO A 75 17.97 16.86 8.66
CA PRO A 75 18.23 17.23 7.28
C PRO A 75 19.64 16.89 6.80
N ILE A 76 20.62 16.84 7.72
CA ILE A 76 22.01 16.55 7.37
C ILE A 76 22.15 15.09 6.98
N GLU A 77 21.59 14.18 7.78
CA GLU A 77 21.65 12.74 7.52
C GLU A 77 20.86 12.34 6.29
N ILE A 78 19.67 12.92 6.08
CA ILE A 78 18.86 12.68 4.88
C ILE A 78 19.64 13.09 3.63
N LYS A 79 20.23 14.30 3.61
CA LYS A 79 21.04 14.76 2.47
C LYS A 79 22.26 13.86 2.24
N HIS A 80 22.98 13.53 3.30
CA HIS A 80 24.16 12.67 3.22
C HIS A 80 23.81 11.26 2.68
N THR A 81 22.63 10.75 3.01
CA THR A 81 22.13 9.47 2.49
C THR A 81 21.87 9.55 0.99
N ILE A 82 21.20 10.61 0.52
CA ILE A 82 20.98 10.83 -0.91
C ILE A 82 22.31 11.04 -1.65
N ASP A 83 23.27 11.75 -1.04
CA ASP A 83 24.58 11.96 -1.64
C ASP A 83 25.33 10.64 -1.86
N LYS A 84 25.28 9.71 -0.90
CA LYS A 84 25.85 8.36 -1.06
C LYS A 84 25.24 7.62 -2.25
N ILE A 85 23.91 7.58 -2.32
CA ILE A 85 23.17 6.90 -3.40
C ILE A 85 23.54 7.50 -4.77
N MET A 86 23.54 8.84 -4.87
CA MET A 86 23.86 9.53 -6.12
C MET A 86 25.29 9.30 -6.60
N LEU A 87 26.26 9.30 -5.67
CA LEU A 87 27.64 8.98 -5.99
C LEU A 87 27.81 7.54 -6.47
N GLU A 88 27.04 6.61 -5.90
CA GLU A 88 27.03 5.22 -6.35
C GLU A 88 26.44 5.07 -7.74
N ILE A 89 25.27 5.66 -8.00
CA ILE A 89 24.65 5.69 -9.34
C ILE A 89 25.63 6.27 -10.37
N LYS A 90 26.30 7.38 -10.03
CA LYS A 90 27.27 8.02 -10.93
C LYS A 90 28.46 7.12 -11.26
N LYS A 91 28.95 6.34 -10.28
CA LYS A 91 30.07 5.40 -10.49
C LYS A 91 29.67 4.25 -11.42
N GLN A 92 28.45 3.74 -11.27
CA GLN A 92 27.96 2.59 -12.03
C GLN A 92 27.49 2.95 -13.44
N GLY A 93 26.89 4.14 -13.61
CA GLY A 93 26.31 4.58 -14.87
C GLY A 93 27.28 5.23 -15.85
N GLN A 94 28.60 4.99 -15.75
CA GLN A 94 29.60 5.56 -16.67
C GLN A 94 29.57 4.95 -18.10
N SER A 95 28.52 4.22 -18.47
CA SER A 95 28.33 3.69 -19.83
C SER A 95 27.60 4.71 -20.73
N PHE A 96 27.96 4.74 -22.02
CA PHE A 96 27.40 5.62 -23.08
C PHE A 96 25.95 5.32 -23.50
N LYS A 97 25.05 5.04 -22.55
CA LYS A 97 23.63 4.86 -22.84
C LYS A 97 22.82 5.69 -21.86
N GLU A 98 21.78 6.34 -22.38
CA GLU A 98 20.75 7.01 -21.59
C GLU A 98 20.24 6.14 -20.44
N LYS A 99 20.31 6.68 -19.21
CA LYS A 99 19.87 6.06 -17.96
C LYS A 99 18.77 6.86 -17.30
N THR A 100 17.87 6.20 -16.59
CA THR A 100 16.79 6.86 -15.83
C THR A 100 16.95 6.62 -14.33
N ILE A 101 16.96 7.70 -13.55
CA ILE A 101 16.89 7.70 -12.08
C ILE A 101 15.48 8.11 -11.68
N ALA A 102 14.76 7.23 -11.00
CA ALA A 102 13.43 7.47 -10.49
C ALA A 102 13.43 7.59 -8.97
N LEU A 103 12.69 8.56 -8.43
CA LEU A 103 12.43 8.73 -7.01
C LEU A 103 10.94 8.62 -6.75
N ASN A 104 10.53 7.64 -5.95
CA ASN A 104 9.19 7.62 -5.35
C ASN A 104 9.24 8.20 -3.94
N TYR A 105 8.63 9.38 -3.77
CA TYR A 105 8.68 10.15 -2.53
C TYR A 105 7.35 10.18 -1.76
N THR A 106 6.46 9.20 -2.01
CA THR A 106 5.21 9.06 -1.24
C THR A 106 5.45 8.63 0.21
N GLY A 107 6.43 7.75 0.43
CA GLY A 107 6.73 7.21 1.75
C GLY A 107 7.63 8.12 2.61
N GLY A 108 7.92 7.64 3.82
CA GLY A 108 8.70 8.35 4.82
C GLY A 108 7.95 9.53 5.45
N THR A 109 8.69 10.37 6.19
CA THR A 109 8.12 11.62 6.71
C THR A 109 8.09 12.67 5.60
N LYS A 110 7.27 13.72 5.80
CA LYS A 110 7.27 14.91 4.94
C LYS A 110 8.66 15.53 4.78
N THR A 111 9.47 15.50 5.86
CA THR A 111 10.86 15.98 5.83
C THR A 111 11.73 15.13 4.91
N MET A 112 11.65 13.80 5.00
CA MET A 112 12.38 12.90 4.11
C MET A 112 11.97 13.10 2.65
N ALA A 113 10.67 13.16 2.37
CA ALA A 113 10.14 13.35 1.01
C ALA A 113 10.62 14.69 0.41
N ALA A 114 10.42 15.80 1.13
CA ALA A 114 10.78 17.13 0.65
C ALA A 114 12.30 17.28 0.40
N LEU A 115 13.12 16.81 1.35
CA LEU A 115 14.58 16.92 1.22
C LEU A 115 15.14 15.97 0.16
N SER A 116 14.61 14.76 0.05
CA SER A 116 15.01 13.82 -1.00
C SER A 116 14.70 14.38 -2.38
N TYR A 117 13.47 14.88 -2.58
CA TYR A 117 13.07 15.52 -3.83
C TYR A 117 13.97 16.72 -4.17
N HIS A 118 14.17 17.63 -3.21
CA HIS A 118 15.03 18.80 -3.39
C HIS A 118 16.47 18.41 -3.76
N GLN A 119 17.06 17.45 -3.04
CA GLN A 119 18.43 17.02 -3.28
C GLN A 119 18.57 16.34 -4.64
N ASN A 120 17.64 15.46 -5.02
CA ASN A 120 17.64 14.82 -6.35
C ASN A 120 17.51 15.86 -7.48
N LYS A 121 16.66 16.89 -7.32
CA LYS A 121 16.56 18.01 -8.27
C LYS A 121 17.86 18.81 -8.40
N LYS A 122 18.60 18.97 -7.30
CA LYS A 122 19.93 19.58 -7.32
C LYS A 122 20.89 18.75 -8.16
N TYR A 123 20.96 17.44 -7.93
CA TYR A 123 21.79 16.53 -8.73
C TYR A 123 21.45 16.58 -10.21
N MET A 124 20.17 16.54 -10.55
CA MET A 124 19.67 16.67 -11.93
C MET A 124 20.18 17.95 -12.61
N LYS A 125 20.11 19.10 -11.92
CA LYS A 125 20.42 20.42 -12.52
C LYS A 125 21.90 20.77 -12.53
N GLU A 126 22.65 20.31 -11.54
CA GLU A 126 24.03 20.77 -11.30
C GLU A 126 25.08 19.71 -11.63
N ILE A 127 24.78 18.43 -11.36
CA ILE A 127 25.78 17.36 -11.37
C ILE A 127 25.63 16.47 -12.61
N PHE A 128 24.40 16.12 -12.96
CA PHE A 128 24.08 15.28 -14.13
C PHE A 128 23.64 16.09 -15.35
N LYS A 129 23.77 17.42 -15.33
CA LYS A 129 23.26 18.32 -16.39
C LYS A 129 23.73 17.94 -17.79
N ASN A 130 24.98 17.48 -17.90
CA ASN A 130 25.61 17.10 -19.17
C ASN A 130 25.78 15.58 -19.30
N ASP A 131 25.27 14.82 -18.34
CA ASP A 131 25.34 13.37 -18.35
C ASP A 131 24.07 12.82 -19.02
N GLU A 132 24.13 11.60 -19.57
CA GLU A 132 22.98 10.94 -20.18
C GLU A 132 22.00 10.35 -19.13
N PHE A 133 21.66 11.13 -18.10
CA PHE A 133 20.71 10.74 -17.07
C PHE A 133 19.41 11.54 -17.15
N TYR A 134 18.29 10.83 -17.17
CA TYR A 134 16.97 11.40 -16.98
C TYR A 134 16.47 11.15 -15.57
N PHE A 135 15.66 12.09 -15.07
CA PHE A 135 15.06 12.01 -13.74
C PHE A 135 13.55 11.86 -13.85
N LEU A 136 13.02 10.93 -13.07
CA LEU A 136 11.59 10.74 -12.84
C LEU A 136 11.28 10.95 -11.36
N PHE A 137 10.25 11.71 -11.06
CA PHE A 137 9.78 11.96 -9.69
C PHE A 137 8.34 11.49 -9.59
N SER A 138 8.04 10.48 -8.76
CA SER A 138 6.70 9.93 -8.61
C SER A 138 6.12 10.09 -7.21
N TYR A 139 4.81 10.22 -7.17
CA TYR A 139 3.99 10.23 -5.97
C TYR A 139 2.69 9.44 -6.23
N VAL A 140 2.47 8.38 -5.46
CA VAL A 140 1.20 7.65 -5.41
C VAL A 140 0.23 8.39 -4.49
N ASP A 141 -0.94 8.73 -5.02
CA ASP A 141 -2.07 9.28 -4.30
C ASP A 141 -3.17 8.22 -4.21
N GLY A 142 -3.28 7.62 -3.02
CA GLY A 142 -4.26 6.57 -2.74
C GLY A 142 -5.69 7.07 -2.60
N GLU A 143 -5.92 8.38 -2.38
CA GLU A 143 -7.27 8.94 -2.25
C GLU A 143 -7.92 9.11 -3.62
N ILE A 144 -7.16 9.59 -4.60
CA ILE A 144 -7.64 9.74 -5.99
C ILE A 144 -7.37 8.51 -6.87
N GLY A 145 -6.65 7.50 -6.35
CA GLY A 145 -6.36 6.25 -7.05
C GLY A 145 -5.35 6.39 -8.19
N LYS A 146 -4.39 7.32 -8.11
CA LYS A 146 -3.44 7.63 -9.20
C LYS A 146 -1.99 7.60 -8.76
N ILE A 147 -1.10 7.26 -9.70
CA ILE A 147 0.32 7.64 -9.60
C ILE A 147 0.55 8.90 -10.43
N LEU A 148 1.07 9.93 -9.79
CA LEU A 148 1.48 11.18 -10.40
C LEU A 148 2.99 11.14 -10.62
N TYR A 149 3.49 11.58 -11.76
CA TYR A 149 4.92 11.67 -11.96
C TYR A 149 5.35 12.78 -12.91
N GLU A 150 6.53 13.32 -12.65
CA GLU A 150 7.23 14.25 -13.52
C GLU A 150 8.35 13.52 -14.27
N PHE A 151 8.39 13.65 -15.59
CA PHE A 151 9.48 13.15 -16.43
C PHE A 151 9.75 14.11 -17.59
N LYS A 152 11.02 14.42 -17.87
CA LYS A 152 11.40 15.39 -18.93
C LYS A 152 10.60 16.69 -18.88
N GLN A 153 10.36 17.21 -17.67
CA GLN A 153 9.58 18.44 -17.39
C GLN A 153 8.09 18.36 -17.80
N GLN A 154 7.56 17.16 -18.03
CA GLN A 154 6.15 16.90 -18.27
C GLN A 154 5.53 16.18 -17.08
N TYR A 155 4.28 16.51 -16.78
CA TYR A 155 3.49 15.89 -15.72
C TYR A 155 2.55 14.84 -16.31
N HIS A 156 2.49 13.69 -15.64
CA HIS A 156 1.69 12.55 -16.03
C HIS A 156 0.90 12.04 -14.83
N ALA A 157 -0.24 11.40 -15.11
CA ALA A 157 -1.07 10.76 -14.12
C ALA A 157 -1.65 9.47 -14.70
N ASP A 158 -1.40 8.34 -14.04
CA ASP A 158 -1.92 7.03 -14.45
C ASP A 158 -2.82 6.44 -13.36
N GLU A 159 -3.94 5.85 -13.76
CA GLU A 159 -4.90 5.19 -12.85
C GLU A 159 -4.31 3.88 -12.30
N ILE A 160 -4.27 3.73 -10.98
CA ILE A 160 -3.65 2.57 -10.31
C ILE A 160 -4.40 1.27 -10.64
N ASN A 161 -5.73 1.31 -10.72
CA ASN A 161 -6.53 0.14 -11.02
C ASN A 161 -6.33 -0.41 -12.44
N LYS A 162 -5.79 0.40 -13.36
CA LYS A 162 -5.46 -0.01 -14.73
C LYS A 162 -4.01 -0.51 -14.88
N MET A 163 -3.21 -0.51 -13.81
CA MET A 163 -1.82 -0.97 -13.86
C MET A 163 -1.68 -2.48 -13.70
N VAL A 164 -2.72 -3.13 -13.17
CA VAL A 164 -2.73 -4.57 -12.93
C VAL A 164 -3.29 -5.24 -14.18
N ASP A 165 -2.40 -5.73 -15.05
CA ASP A 165 -2.80 -6.42 -16.29
C ASP A 165 -3.49 -7.77 -16.00
N LYS A 166 -3.11 -8.43 -14.89
CA LYS A 166 -3.74 -9.63 -14.35
C LYS A 166 -3.67 -9.59 -12.83
N TYR A 167 -4.78 -9.95 -12.17
CA TYR A 167 -4.87 -10.03 -10.71
C TYR A 167 -4.09 -11.19 -10.08
N ASP A 168 -3.37 -11.94 -10.91
CA ASP A 168 -2.56 -13.07 -10.48
C ASP A 168 -1.54 -12.61 -9.42
N ARG A 169 -1.65 -13.21 -8.23
CA ARG A 169 -0.79 -12.97 -7.06
C ARG A 169 -0.86 -11.56 -6.44
N VAL A 170 -1.75 -10.68 -6.88
CA VAL A 170 -1.84 -9.32 -6.31
C VAL A 170 -2.26 -9.34 -4.84
N LEU A 171 -3.19 -10.22 -4.46
CA LEU A 171 -3.54 -10.42 -3.05
C LEU A 171 -2.30 -10.84 -2.24
N GLU A 172 -1.57 -11.85 -2.73
CA GLU A 172 -0.37 -12.38 -2.08
C GLU A 172 0.70 -11.27 -1.90
N ASP A 173 0.98 -10.49 -2.94
CA ASP A 173 1.98 -9.42 -2.87
C ASP A 173 1.56 -8.31 -1.89
N ILE A 174 0.27 -7.94 -1.86
CA ILE A 174 -0.23 -6.94 -0.92
C ILE A 174 -0.11 -7.44 0.51
N VAL A 175 -0.49 -8.68 0.82
CA VAL A 175 -0.37 -9.18 2.20
C VAL A 175 1.09 -9.37 2.62
N GLU A 176 1.95 -9.87 1.71
CA GLU A 176 3.38 -10.08 1.95
C GLU A 176 4.11 -8.78 2.25
N ILE A 177 3.82 -7.71 1.50
CA ILE A 177 4.49 -6.44 1.73
C ILE A 177 4.09 -5.78 3.05
N HIS A 178 2.90 -6.13 3.58
CA HIS A 178 2.44 -5.73 4.92
C HIS A 178 2.91 -6.66 6.05
N GLY A 179 3.71 -7.69 5.76
CA GLY A 179 4.27 -8.59 6.77
C GLY A 179 3.38 -9.76 7.16
N TYR A 180 2.44 -10.12 6.29
CA TYR A 180 1.60 -11.30 6.43
C TYR A 180 1.91 -12.30 5.32
N GLU A 181 1.66 -13.57 5.58
CA GLU A 181 1.67 -14.60 4.54
C GLU A 181 0.25 -15.09 4.27
N LEU A 182 -0.05 -15.35 3.00
CA LEU A 182 -1.31 -15.94 2.57
C LEU A 182 -1.25 -17.45 2.83
N ILE A 183 -2.06 -17.94 3.76
CA ILE A 183 -2.12 -19.36 4.13
C ILE A 183 -3.14 -20.10 3.26
N HIS A 184 -4.30 -19.49 3.06
CA HIS A 184 -5.40 -20.06 2.28
C HIS A 184 -6.18 -18.94 1.59
N ALA A 185 -6.60 -19.18 0.35
CA ALA A 185 -7.56 -18.36 -0.37
C ALA A 185 -8.12 -19.19 -1.53
N GLU A 186 -9.44 -19.24 -1.63
CA GLU A 186 -10.15 -19.87 -2.74
C GLU A 186 -10.50 -18.79 -3.76
N GLU A 187 -9.76 -18.73 -4.86
CA GLU A 187 -10.09 -17.81 -5.96
C GLU A 187 -11.40 -18.23 -6.62
N LEU A 188 -12.32 -17.28 -6.75
CA LEU A 188 -13.57 -17.43 -7.49
C LEU A 188 -13.43 -16.86 -8.91
N GLU A 189 -14.43 -17.11 -9.75
CA GLU A 189 -14.48 -16.53 -11.10
C GLU A 189 -14.24 -15.01 -11.05
N THR A 190 -13.12 -14.61 -11.64
CA THR A 190 -12.66 -13.23 -11.71
C THR A 190 -13.62 -12.44 -12.59
N ALA A 191 -14.24 -11.39 -12.04
CA ALA A 191 -14.89 -10.39 -12.89
C ALA A 191 -13.81 -9.69 -13.72
N GLN A 192 -14.15 -9.17 -14.91
CA GLN A 192 -13.16 -8.48 -15.77
C GLN A 192 -12.44 -7.31 -15.06
N GLU A 193 -13.04 -6.77 -13.99
CA GLU A 193 -12.54 -5.58 -13.29
C GLU A 193 -11.93 -5.86 -11.91
N TYR A 194 -12.15 -7.04 -11.30
CA TYR A 194 -11.63 -7.37 -9.96
C TYR A 194 -11.53 -8.87 -9.73
N ALA A 195 -10.62 -9.30 -8.85
CA ALA A 195 -10.56 -10.68 -8.35
C ALA A 195 -11.32 -10.83 -7.03
N GLN A 196 -11.92 -12.00 -6.83
CA GLN A 196 -12.65 -12.36 -5.61
C GLN A 196 -12.06 -13.63 -5.04
N PHE A 197 -11.82 -13.62 -3.72
CA PHE A 197 -11.30 -14.75 -2.96
C PHE A 197 -12.23 -15.06 -1.80
N GLN A 198 -12.45 -16.34 -1.52
CA GLN A 198 -13.19 -16.82 -0.35
C GLN A 198 -12.28 -17.50 0.67
N ASN A 199 -12.75 -17.56 1.92
CA ASN A 199 -12.08 -18.27 3.02
C ASN A 199 -10.63 -17.81 3.23
N VAL A 200 -10.35 -16.53 3.01
CA VAL A 200 -8.99 -15.98 3.00
C VAL A 200 -8.41 -16.02 4.40
N THR A 201 -7.29 -16.72 4.57
CA THR A 201 -6.56 -16.80 5.83
C THR A 201 -5.16 -16.28 5.64
N VAL A 202 -4.78 -15.31 6.48
CA VAL A 202 -3.41 -14.79 6.52
C VAL A 202 -2.83 -14.92 7.92
N ARG A 203 -1.51 -15.06 8.00
CA ARG A 203 -0.77 -15.16 9.26
C ARG A 203 0.31 -14.10 9.31
N ASN A 204 0.49 -13.47 10.47
CA ASN A 204 1.58 -12.52 10.65
C ASN A 204 2.93 -13.27 10.67
N VAL A 205 3.90 -12.78 9.91
CA VAL A 205 5.22 -13.44 9.78
C VAL A 205 6.04 -13.35 11.07
N GLU A 206 5.84 -12.31 11.86
CA GLU A 206 6.58 -12.07 13.12
C GLU A 206 5.85 -12.61 14.36
N GLN A 207 4.52 -12.72 14.28
CA GLN A 207 3.63 -13.21 15.33
C GLN A 207 2.76 -14.35 14.77
N PRO A 208 3.30 -15.58 14.62
CA PRO A 208 2.59 -16.68 13.98
C PRO A 208 1.26 -17.07 14.63
N GLU A 209 1.06 -16.73 15.91
CA GLU A 209 -0.19 -16.87 16.63
C GLU A 209 -1.29 -15.89 16.16
N MET A 210 -0.90 -14.79 15.52
CA MET A 210 -1.80 -13.80 14.97
C MET A 210 -2.27 -14.22 13.58
N VAL A 211 -3.39 -14.93 13.55
CA VAL A 211 -4.06 -15.37 12.33
C VAL A 211 -5.32 -14.54 12.11
N ILE A 212 -5.49 -14.09 10.87
CA ILE A 212 -6.66 -13.31 10.44
C ILE A 212 -7.36 -14.08 9.33
N HIS A 213 -8.65 -14.37 9.53
CA HIS A 213 -9.51 -15.05 8.56
C HIS A 213 -10.50 -14.07 7.99
N PHE A 214 -10.80 -14.05 6.68
CA PHE A 214 -11.88 -13.31 6.00
C PHE A 214 -12.79 -14.24 5.22
N ASP A 215 -14.10 -13.93 5.26
CA ASP A 215 -15.09 -14.67 4.49
C ASP A 215 -14.82 -14.45 3.01
N GLU A 216 -14.62 -13.19 2.61
CA GLU A 216 -14.27 -12.84 1.23
C GLU A 216 -13.29 -11.66 1.19
N VAL A 217 -12.42 -11.64 0.19
CA VAL A 217 -11.57 -10.49 -0.14
C VAL A 217 -11.67 -10.22 -1.63
N TYR A 218 -11.91 -8.96 -1.97
CA TYR A 218 -11.93 -8.49 -3.34
C TYR A 218 -10.69 -7.64 -3.61
N VAL A 219 -10.11 -7.80 -4.79
CA VAL A 219 -8.91 -7.09 -5.23
C VAL A 219 -9.25 -6.32 -6.50
N HIS A 220 -9.18 -4.99 -6.43
CA HIS A 220 -9.37 -4.09 -7.57
C HIS A 220 -8.16 -3.16 -7.68
N GLY A 221 -7.34 -3.35 -8.71
CA GLY A 221 -5.96 -2.86 -8.72
C GLY A 221 -5.17 -3.30 -7.49
N TYR A 222 -4.62 -2.32 -6.77
CA TYR A 222 -3.90 -2.49 -5.50
C TYR A 222 -4.78 -2.26 -4.27
N GLN A 223 -6.09 -2.11 -4.43
CA GLN A 223 -7.04 -1.86 -3.35
C GLN A 223 -7.73 -3.16 -2.93
N LEU A 224 -7.74 -3.41 -1.62
CA LEU A 224 -8.48 -4.52 -1.03
C LEU A 224 -9.85 -4.04 -0.52
N THR A 225 -10.88 -4.85 -0.76
CA THR A 225 -12.15 -4.79 -0.03
C THR A 225 -12.31 -6.09 0.74
N CYS A 226 -12.28 -6.00 2.06
CA CYS A 226 -12.40 -7.13 2.97
C CYS A 226 -13.85 -7.30 3.40
N LEU A 227 -14.37 -8.53 3.34
CA LEU A 227 -15.72 -8.85 3.77
C LEU A 227 -15.69 -9.74 5.02
N ARG A 228 -16.55 -9.41 5.99
CA ARG A 228 -16.75 -10.13 7.25
C ARG A 228 -18.22 -10.45 7.46
N LYS A 229 -18.55 -11.70 7.80
CA LYS A 229 -19.90 -12.15 8.14
C LYS A 229 -19.92 -12.56 9.62
N ASP A 230 -20.78 -11.90 10.39
CA ASP A 230 -21.05 -12.22 11.80
C ASP A 230 -22.55 -12.29 12.01
N LEU A 231 -23.12 -13.45 11.67
CA LEU A 231 -24.57 -13.66 11.63
C LEU A 231 -25.17 -13.95 13.02
N GLN A 232 -24.34 -14.04 14.06
CA GLN A 232 -24.83 -14.22 15.42
C GLN A 232 -25.47 -12.93 15.91
N PRO A 233 -26.69 -12.99 16.49
CA PRO A 233 -27.31 -11.83 17.10
C PRO A 233 -26.40 -11.17 18.13
N ALA A 234 -26.20 -9.87 18.00
CA ALA A 234 -25.31 -9.13 18.87
C ALA A 234 -25.88 -7.75 19.22
N SER A 235 -25.60 -7.33 20.46
CA SER A 235 -25.92 -5.98 20.90
C SER A 235 -25.02 -4.96 20.20
N LYS A 236 -25.48 -3.70 20.18
CA LYS A 236 -24.76 -2.58 19.56
C LYS A 236 -23.29 -2.48 20.00
N ASN A 237 -23.02 -2.56 21.30
CA ASN A 237 -21.65 -2.42 21.83
C ASN A 237 -20.74 -3.57 21.41
N MET A 238 -21.26 -4.79 21.38
CA MET A 238 -20.51 -5.96 20.93
C MET A 238 -20.17 -5.85 19.44
N LEU A 239 -21.15 -5.44 18.61
CA LEU A 239 -20.93 -5.22 17.18
C LEU A 239 -19.87 -4.16 16.92
N LYS A 240 -19.92 -3.02 17.62
CA LYS A 240 -18.90 -1.96 17.49
C LYS A 240 -17.49 -2.51 17.73
N PHE A 241 -17.30 -3.28 18.80
CA PHE A 241 -16.00 -3.87 19.10
C PHE A 241 -15.52 -4.82 17.99
N LYS A 242 -16.40 -5.71 17.51
CA LYS A 242 -16.05 -6.64 16.42
C LYS A 242 -15.77 -5.92 15.10
N ILE A 243 -16.51 -4.86 14.77
CA ILE A 243 -16.29 -4.04 13.58
C ILE A 243 -14.94 -3.31 13.67
N PHE A 244 -14.59 -2.76 14.85
CA PHE A 244 -13.27 -2.17 15.06
C PHE A 244 -12.14 -3.17 14.87
N GLN A 245 -12.30 -4.38 15.41
CA GLN A 245 -11.33 -5.44 15.20
C GLN A 245 -11.22 -5.83 13.72
N ALA A 246 -12.34 -5.97 13.01
CA ALA A 246 -12.36 -6.26 11.58
C ALA A 246 -11.69 -5.15 10.75
N LYS A 247 -11.90 -3.88 11.11
CA LYS A 247 -11.24 -2.73 10.48
C LYS A 247 -9.73 -2.80 10.68
N ASP A 248 -9.28 -2.92 11.93
CA ASP A 248 -7.85 -3.04 12.26
C ASP A 248 -7.20 -4.20 11.52
N HIS A 249 -7.86 -5.37 11.49
CA HIS A 249 -7.40 -6.53 10.73
C HIS A 249 -7.30 -6.25 9.22
N SER A 250 -8.24 -5.51 8.65
CA SER A 250 -8.24 -5.14 7.23
C SER A 250 -7.07 -4.19 6.92
N GLU A 251 -6.86 -3.17 7.77
CA GLU A 251 -5.79 -2.18 7.61
C GLU A 251 -4.40 -2.81 7.76
N LYS A 252 -4.28 -3.81 8.62
CA LYS A 252 -3.04 -4.58 8.79
C LYS A 252 -2.60 -5.31 7.53
N ILE A 253 -3.53 -5.74 6.67
CA ILE A 253 -3.21 -6.56 5.50
C ILE A 253 -3.22 -5.77 4.19
N GLY A 254 -3.94 -4.65 4.13
CA GLY A 254 -4.14 -3.85 2.91
C GLY A 254 -3.78 -2.37 3.03
N GLY A 255 -3.33 -1.93 4.22
CA GLY A 255 -3.04 -0.53 4.50
C GLY A 255 -4.29 0.33 4.66
N GLU A 256 -4.08 1.64 4.77
CA GLU A 256 -5.13 2.61 5.14
C GLU A 256 -6.26 2.74 4.09
N GLN A 257 -6.02 2.34 2.84
CA GLN A 257 -6.98 2.46 1.74
C GLN A 257 -7.89 1.24 1.58
N VAL A 258 -7.77 0.26 2.47
CA VAL A 258 -8.66 -0.91 2.51
C VAL A 258 -10.11 -0.47 2.76
N ARG A 259 -11.05 -1.18 2.13
CA ARG A 259 -12.47 -1.07 2.44
C ARG A 259 -12.94 -2.29 3.24
N LEU A 260 -13.90 -2.09 4.13
CA LEU A 260 -14.51 -3.13 4.93
C LEU A 260 -16.01 -3.20 4.65
N PHE A 261 -16.47 -4.39 4.26
CA PHE A 261 -17.89 -4.74 4.21
C PHE A 261 -18.20 -5.68 5.37
N TYR A 262 -19.03 -5.23 6.31
CA TYR A 262 -19.38 -6.02 7.50
C TYR A 262 -20.87 -6.40 7.48
N ILE A 263 -21.13 -7.69 7.38
CA ILE A 263 -22.49 -8.26 7.38
C ILE A 263 -22.79 -8.78 8.78
N CYS A 264 -23.89 -8.32 9.38
CA CYS A 264 -24.28 -8.73 10.72
C CYS A 264 -25.77 -9.00 10.88
N ASN A 265 -26.19 -9.38 12.08
CA ASN A 265 -27.59 -9.39 12.50
C ASN A 265 -27.74 -8.53 13.76
N TYR A 266 -27.91 -7.22 13.57
CA TYR A 266 -28.07 -6.29 14.69
C TYR A 266 -29.48 -6.39 15.27
N GLN A 267 -29.59 -6.70 16.56
CA GLN A 267 -30.88 -6.80 17.24
C GLN A 267 -31.01 -5.85 18.42
N ASP A 268 -32.24 -5.42 18.69
CA ASP A 268 -32.59 -4.73 19.92
C ASP A 268 -32.64 -5.70 21.12
N LYS A 269 -32.95 -5.17 22.32
CA LYS A 269 -33.07 -5.98 23.54
C LYS A 269 -34.20 -7.01 23.49
N ASN A 270 -35.14 -6.86 22.56
CA ASN A 270 -36.30 -7.74 22.38
C ASN A 270 -36.07 -8.75 21.24
N GLY A 271 -34.90 -8.75 20.60
CA GLY A 271 -34.55 -9.65 19.49
C GLY A 271 -35.06 -9.19 18.13
N ASN A 272 -35.59 -7.97 18.01
CA ASN A 272 -36.01 -7.44 16.70
C ASN A 272 -34.79 -6.99 15.90
N LEU A 273 -34.76 -7.32 14.60
CA LEU A 273 -33.72 -6.84 13.69
C LEU A 273 -33.79 -5.31 13.57
N MET A 274 -32.65 -4.67 13.74
CA MET A 274 -32.51 -3.22 13.77
C MET A 274 -31.67 -2.74 12.59
N ARG A 275 -31.99 -1.55 12.13
CA ARG A 275 -31.20 -0.80 11.14
C ARG A 275 -29.77 -0.53 11.61
N THR A 276 -28.80 -0.64 10.71
CA THR A 276 -27.35 -0.51 11.00
C THR A 276 -26.86 0.94 10.96
N GLU A 277 -27.60 1.88 10.37
CA GLU A 277 -27.26 3.31 10.28
C GLU A 277 -26.88 3.95 11.63
N PRO A 278 -27.54 3.64 12.78
CA PRO A 278 -27.14 4.18 14.08
C PRO A 278 -25.77 3.70 14.56
N ILE A 279 -25.26 2.58 14.04
CA ILE A 279 -23.90 2.10 14.31
C ILE A 279 -22.91 2.87 13.44
N GLU A 280 -23.20 3.00 12.15
CA GLU A 280 -22.37 3.75 11.19
C GLU A 280 -22.17 5.21 11.61
N ASN A 281 -23.24 5.88 12.05
CA ASN A 281 -23.18 7.27 12.49
C ASN A 281 -22.30 7.44 13.73
N GLU A 282 -22.46 6.58 14.75
CA GLU A 282 -21.63 6.65 15.95
C GLU A 282 -20.15 6.34 15.67
N LEU A 283 -19.87 5.37 14.80
CA LEU A 283 -18.51 5.09 14.38
C LEU A 283 -17.91 6.33 13.70
N SER A 284 -18.66 6.96 12.79
CA SER A 284 -18.27 8.18 12.07
C SER A 284 -17.97 9.35 13.01
N GLU A 285 -18.82 9.59 14.01
CA GLU A 285 -18.67 10.68 14.98
C GLU A 285 -17.50 10.45 15.95
N SER A 286 -17.30 9.21 16.40
CA SER A 286 -16.28 8.88 17.41
C SER A 286 -14.84 8.97 16.92
N GLN A 287 -14.61 8.89 15.60
CA GLN A 287 -13.24 8.76 15.07
C GLN A 287 -12.71 9.93 14.22
N ARG A 288 -13.48 10.98 13.90
CA ARG A 288 -13.05 12.04 12.94
C ARG A 288 -12.51 11.48 11.60
N ILE A 289 -12.94 10.27 11.23
CA ILE A 289 -12.53 9.57 10.00
C ILE A 289 -13.73 9.59 9.07
N ASN A 290 -13.50 9.83 7.78
CA ASN A 290 -14.51 9.71 6.73
C ASN A 290 -14.86 8.22 6.50
N LEU A 291 -15.49 7.60 7.50
CA LEU A 291 -15.83 6.17 7.54
C LEU A 291 -16.85 5.79 6.48
N LYS A 292 -17.65 6.77 6.02
CA LYS A 292 -18.72 6.55 5.04
C LYS A 292 -18.21 5.98 3.73
N ASP A 293 -16.96 6.21 3.34
CA ASP A 293 -16.49 5.74 2.02
C ASP A 293 -15.65 4.45 2.11
N ARG A 294 -15.32 4.01 3.34
CA ARG A 294 -14.43 2.86 3.58
C ARG A 294 -15.08 1.72 4.36
N ILE A 295 -16.12 1.97 5.15
CA ILE A 295 -16.82 0.93 5.90
C ILE A 295 -18.30 0.95 5.54
N ARG A 296 -18.83 -0.23 5.19
CA ARG A 296 -20.26 -0.47 5.01
C ARG A 296 -20.72 -1.55 5.96
N ILE A 297 -21.81 -1.30 6.67
CA ILE A 297 -22.40 -2.24 7.63
C ILE A 297 -23.82 -2.56 7.19
N MET A 298 -24.11 -3.83 6.93
CA MET A 298 -25.43 -4.25 6.49
C MET A 298 -25.94 -5.42 7.32
N ASN A 299 -27.26 -5.49 7.51
CA ASN A 299 -27.85 -6.73 8.00
C ASN A 299 -27.84 -7.78 6.90
N SER A 300 -27.72 -9.04 7.28
CA SER A 300 -27.71 -10.16 6.31
C SER A 300 -28.92 -10.19 5.37
N ALA A 301 -30.09 -9.75 5.85
CA ALA A 301 -31.32 -9.67 5.07
C ALA A 301 -31.30 -8.58 3.98
N ASP A 302 -30.45 -7.56 4.15
CA ASP A 302 -30.39 -6.39 3.26
C ASP A 302 -29.27 -6.52 2.20
N VAL A 303 -28.40 -7.52 2.33
CA VAL A 303 -27.24 -7.71 1.45
C VAL A 303 -27.69 -8.05 0.04
N ASN A 304 -27.19 -7.30 -0.93
CA ASN A 304 -27.30 -7.63 -2.34
C ASN A 304 -25.94 -7.46 -3.02
N GLN A 305 -25.75 -8.16 -4.14
CA GLN A 305 -24.48 -8.17 -4.87
C GLN A 305 -24.10 -6.78 -5.42
N GLN A 306 -25.09 -5.96 -5.78
CA GLN A 306 -24.84 -4.63 -6.34
C GLN A 306 -24.18 -3.69 -5.33
N GLU A 307 -24.54 -3.76 -4.05
CA GLU A 307 -23.90 -2.95 -3.00
C GLU A 307 -22.46 -3.37 -2.74
N ILE A 308 -22.16 -4.67 -2.81
CA ILE A 308 -20.79 -5.18 -2.74
C ILE A 308 -19.98 -4.66 -3.94
N GLU A 309 -20.52 -4.78 -5.16
CA GLU A 309 -19.86 -4.30 -6.36
C GLU A 309 -19.58 -2.78 -6.34
N LYS A 310 -20.53 -1.97 -5.87
CA LYS A 310 -20.31 -0.52 -5.71
C LYS A 310 -19.14 -0.24 -4.77
N LEU A 311 -19.09 -0.91 -3.62
CA LEU A 311 -17.99 -0.71 -2.67
C LEU A 311 -16.65 -1.19 -3.25
N VAL A 312 -16.60 -2.31 -3.96
CA VAL A 312 -15.37 -2.82 -4.60
C VAL A 312 -14.87 -1.84 -5.66
N LYS A 313 -15.78 -1.28 -6.47
CA LYS A 313 -15.44 -0.33 -7.53
C LYS A 313 -15.21 1.10 -7.03
N GLY A 314 -15.62 1.41 -5.81
CA GLY A 314 -15.56 2.77 -5.25
C GLY A 314 -16.59 3.71 -5.87
N LEU A 315 -17.77 3.18 -6.20
CA LEU A 315 -18.89 3.87 -6.84
C LEU A 315 -19.95 4.36 -5.84
#